data_AF-A0A2H1FIG4-F1
#
_entry.id   AF-A0A2H1FIG4-F1
#
_cell.length_a   1.000
_cell.length_b   1.000
_cell.length_c   1.000
_cell.angle_alpha   90.00
_cell.angle_beta   90.00
_cell.angle_gamma   90.00
#
_symmetry.space_group_name_H-M   'P 1'
#
loop_
_entity.id
_entity.type
_entity.pdbx_description
1 polymer ?
#
loop_
_entity_poly.entity_id
_entity_poly.type
_entity_poly.pdbx_seq_one_letter_code
_entity_poly.pdbx_strand_id
1 'polypeptide(L)'
;MKSSDTVMKDSQFGTAINCIDGRVQSPVLNWLKERYSVSYVDTITAPGVNRILSETNIDKIEQLKSNVMVSINAHGSDIVAIAGHHGCAGNPVTKDEHLNHIRKASEIIKSWNLPVKVVGLWINENWEVELVS
;
A
#
# COMPACT_ATOMS: atom_id res chain seq x y z
N MET A 1 -7.69 -40.82 -18.99
CA MET A 1 -7.06 -40.42 -17.72
C MET A 1 -7.07 -38.91 -17.68
N LYS A 2 -7.96 -38.30 -16.87
CA LYS A 2 -8.06 -36.84 -16.73
C LYS A 2 -6.89 -36.38 -15.88
N SER A 3 -6.01 -35.53 -16.40
CA SER A 3 -4.92 -34.92 -15.62
C SER A 3 -5.09 -33.40 -15.58
N SER A 4 -5.57 -32.97 -14.42
CA SER A 4 -5.41 -31.67 -13.77
C SER A 4 -5.75 -30.42 -14.58
N ASP A 5 -7.00 -29.99 -14.44
CA ASP A 5 -7.37 -28.59 -14.43
C ASP A 5 -6.55 -27.87 -13.33
N THR A 6 -5.44 -27.24 -13.70
CA THR A 6 -4.92 -26.11 -12.93
C THR A 6 -6.00 -25.04 -12.99
N VAL A 7 -6.80 -24.93 -11.94
CA VAL A 7 -7.66 -23.77 -11.71
C VAL A 7 -6.74 -22.56 -11.86
N MET A 8 -6.90 -21.81 -12.94
CA MET A 8 -6.28 -20.49 -13.04
C MET A 8 -6.83 -19.72 -11.84
N LYS A 9 -5.98 -19.46 -10.85
CA LYS A 9 -6.32 -18.59 -9.74
C LYS A 9 -6.73 -17.27 -10.40
N ASP A 10 -7.96 -16.82 -10.18
CA ASP A 10 -8.41 -15.52 -10.66
C ASP A 10 -7.31 -14.49 -10.35
N SER A 11 -7.03 -13.59 -11.31
CA SER A 11 -5.90 -12.67 -11.18
C SER A 11 -5.99 -11.94 -9.84
N GLN A 12 -5.03 -12.20 -8.96
CA GLN A 12 -5.06 -11.70 -7.59
C GLN A 12 -4.65 -10.22 -7.61
N PHE A 13 -5.46 -9.36 -7.02
CA PHE A 13 -5.15 -7.94 -6.89
C PHE A 13 -4.48 -7.65 -5.55
N GLY A 14 -3.62 -6.65 -5.53
CA GLY A 14 -3.18 -5.96 -4.32
C GLY A 14 -3.49 -4.47 -4.40
N THR A 15 -3.48 -3.79 -3.27
CA THR A 15 -3.67 -2.33 -3.21
C THR A 15 -2.39 -1.69 -2.67
N ALA A 16 -1.91 -0.63 -3.32
CA ALA A 16 -0.82 0.21 -2.85
C ALA A 16 -1.34 1.62 -2.56
N ILE A 17 -1.11 2.09 -1.34
CA ILE A 17 -1.31 3.47 -0.91
C ILE A 17 0.07 4.10 -0.82
N ASN A 18 0.44 5.00 -1.74
CA ASN A 18 1.79 5.57 -1.80
C ASN A 18 1.80 7.04 -2.24
N CYS A 19 2.99 7.65 -2.27
CA CYS A 19 3.16 9.02 -2.72
C CYS A 19 2.88 9.17 -4.23
N ILE A 20 2.53 10.38 -4.68
CA ILE A 20 2.45 10.73 -6.12
C ILE A 20 3.82 10.72 -6.83
N ASP A 21 4.92 10.61 -6.08
CA ASP A 21 6.27 10.55 -6.65
C ASP A 21 6.39 9.40 -7.67
N GLY A 22 6.71 9.73 -8.91
CA GLY A 22 6.79 8.73 -9.99
C GLY A 22 7.86 7.67 -9.75
N ARG A 23 8.90 7.97 -8.96
CA ARG A 23 10.02 7.07 -8.69
C ARG A 23 9.63 5.89 -7.80
N VAL A 24 8.57 6.02 -7.00
CA VAL A 24 8.15 4.95 -6.06
C VAL A 24 7.15 3.96 -6.66
N GLN A 25 6.60 4.25 -7.84
CA GLN A 25 5.51 3.45 -8.41
C GLN A 25 5.96 2.03 -8.76
N SER A 26 7.02 1.89 -9.57
CA SER A 26 7.55 0.58 -9.96
C SER A 26 8.12 -0.22 -8.78
N PRO A 27 8.91 0.37 -7.85
CA PRO A 27 9.38 -0.36 -6.67
C PRO A 27 8.25 -0.99 -5.84
N VAL A 28 7.20 -0.23 -5.52
CA VAL A 28 6.08 -0.73 -4.72
C VAL A 28 5.28 -1.79 -5.47
N LEU A 29 4.99 -1.53 -6.76
CA LEU A 29 4.27 -2.47 -7.61
C LEU A 29 5.02 -3.80 -7.72
N ASN A 30 6.31 -3.78 -8.06
CA ASN A 30 7.11 -4.99 -8.24
C ASN A 30 7.23 -5.75 -6.92
N TRP A 31 7.48 -5.06 -5.82
CA TRP A 31 7.58 -5.70 -4.50
C TRP A 31 6.29 -6.43 -4.12
N LEU A 32 5.12 -5.83 -4.35
CA LEU A 32 3.84 -6.49 -4.10
C LEU A 32 3.64 -7.72 -4.99
N LYS A 33 3.90 -7.60 -6.31
CA LYS A 33 3.80 -8.72 -7.25
C LYS A 33 4.70 -9.87 -6.88
N GLU A 34 5.96 -9.60 -6.56
CA GLU A 34 6.95 -10.61 -6.22
C GLU A 34 6.67 -11.24 -4.85
N ARG A 35 6.37 -10.43 -3.83
CA ARG A 35 6.24 -10.92 -2.45
C ARG A 35 4.90 -11.62 -2.18
N TYR A 36 3.85 -11.20 -2.88
CA TYR A 36 2.48 -11.69 -2.66
C TYR A 36 1.86 -12.38 -3.86
N SER A 37 2.60 -12.50 -4.97
CA SER A 37 2.13 -13.19 -6.18
C SER A 37 0.83 -12.60 -6.74
N VAL A 38 0.62 -11.29 -6.57
CA VAL A 38 -0.50 -10.56 -7.18
C VAL A 38 -0.20 -10.24 -8.65
N SER A 39 -1.21 -10.31 -9.51
CA SER A 39 -1.09 -9.99 -10.94
C SER A 39 -1.17 -8.49 -11.20
N TYR A 40 -2.03 -7.81 -10.44
CA TYR A 40 -2.35 -6.39 -10.59
C TYR A 40 -2.25 -5.67 -9.24
N VAL A 41 -1.91 -4.38 -9.30
CA VAL A 41 -1.82 -3.53 -8.11
C VAL A 41 -2.62 -2.26 -8.37
N ASP A 42 -3.72 -2.07 -7.64
CA ASP A 42 -4.45 -0.82 -7.63
C ASP A 42 -3.65 0.22 -6.83
N THR A 43 -3.42 1.40 -7.41
CA THR A 43 -2.61 2.45 -6.78
C THR A 43 -3.46 3.64 -6.34
N ILE A 44 -3.47 3.91 -5.04
CA ILE A 44 -4.11 5.08 -4.43
C ILE A 44 -3.01 6.06 -4.04
N THR A 45 -2.95 7.21 -4.71
CA THR A 45 -1.80 8.13 -4.57
C THR A 45 -2.20 9.49 -4.00
N ALA A 46 -1.35 10.04 -3.14
CA ALA A 46 -1.42 11.42 -2.67
C ALA A 46 -0.03 11.89 -2.19
N PRO A 47 0.30 13.19 -2.29
CA PRO A 47 1.56 13.69 -1.75
C PRO A 47 1.65 13.43 -0.24
N GLY A 48 2.67 12.68 0.20
CA GLY A 48 2.87 12.36 1.61
C GLY A 48 1.72 11.59 2.26
N VAL A 49 1.08 10.65 1.54
CA VAL A 49 -0.14 9.96 1.99
C VAL A 49 -0.04 9.31 3.38
N ASN A 50 1.13 8.81 3.76
CA ASN A 50 1.37 8.24 5.09
C ASN A 50 1.24 9.30 6.20
N ARG A 51 1.62 10.56 5.94
CA ARG A 51 1.39 11.69 6.84
C ARG A 51 -0.10 11.98 6.96
N ILE A 52 -0.82 12.04 5.84
CA ILE A 52 -2.28 12.31 5.78
C ILE A 52 -3.04 11.32 6.68
N LEU A 53 -2.73 10.03 6.54
CA LEU A 53 -3.32 9.01 7.40
C LEU A 53 -2.91 9.22 8.86
N SER A 54 -1.63 9.51 9.15
CA SER A 54 -1.14 9.65 10.52
C SER A 54 -1.61 10.90 11.29
N GLU A 55 -2.04 11.96 10.60
CA GLU A 55 -2.45 13.25 11.20
C GLU A 55 -3.98 13.38 11.40
N THR A 56 -4.74 12.29 11.24
CA THR A 56 -6.18 12.20 11.57
C THR A 56 -7.06 13.22 10.82
N ASN A 57 -6.75 13.52 9.56
CA ASN A 57 -7.69 14.24 8.69
C ASN A 57 -8.82 13.30 8.27
N ILE A 58 -9.95 13.34 8.99
CA ILE A 58 -11.05 12.38 8.88
C ILE A 58 -11.59 12.29 7.44
N ASP A 59 -11.84 13.42 6.78
CA ASP A 59 -12.41 13.42 5.42
C ASP A 59 -11.47 12.75 4.42
N LYS A 60 -10.16 13.01 4.51
CA LYS A 60 -9.17 12.35 3.66
C LYS A 60 -9.02 10.87 3.99
N ILE A 61 -9.11 10.50 5.27
CA ILE A 61 -9.06 9.10 5.70
C ILE A 61 -10.25 8.33 5.14
N GLU A 62 -11.46 8.88 5.22
CA GLU A 62 -12.66 8.25 4.66
C GLU A 62 -12.60 8.14 3.14
N GLN A 63 -12.04 9.14 2.44
CA GLN A 63 -11.81 9.06 1.00
C GLN A 63 -10.78 7.97 0.62
N LEU A 64 -9.70 7.82 1.39
CA LEU A 64 -8.72 6.76 1.16
C LEU A 64 -9.33 5.38 1.43
N LYS A 65 -10.12 5.27 2.51
CA LYS A 65 -10.84 4.05 2.87
C LYS A 65 -11.85 3.65 1.79
N SER A 66 -12.61 4.59 1.23
CA SER A 66 -13.56 4.28 0.15
C SER A 66 -12.86 3.75 -1.10
N ASN A 67 -11.70 4.31 -1.47
CA ASN A 67 -10.89 3.81 -2.58
C ASN A 67 -10.35 2.39 -2.30
N VAL A 68 -9.91 2.10 -1.07
CA VAL A 68 -9.48 0.76 -0.66
C VAL A 68 -10.65 -0.23 -0.74
N MET A 69 -11.84 0.16 -0.27
CA MET A 69 -13.03 -0.69 -0.38
C MET A 69 -13.41 -1.01 -1.82
N VAL A 70 -13.19 -0.11 -2.78
CA VAL A 70 -13.38 -0.42 -4.21
C VAL A 70 -12.42 -1.52 -4.65
N SER A 71 -11.13 -1.41 -4.34
CA SER A 71 -10.13 -2.44 -4.69
C SER A 71 -10.46 -3.81 -4.09
N ILE A 72 -10.92 -3.84 -2.83
CA ILE A 72 -11.32 -5.08 -2.15
C ILE A 72 -12.60 -5.66 -2.76
N ASN A 73 -13.67 -4.86 -2.84
CA ASN A 73 -15.00 -5.37 -3.20
C ASN A 73 -15.16 -5.64 -4.71
N ALA A 74 -14.52 -4.83 -5.55
CA ALA A 74 -14.64 -4.96 -7.01
C ALA A 74 -13.58 -5.87 -7.61
N HIS A 75 -12.35 -5.86 -7.08
CA HIS A 75 -11.22 -6.59 -7.66
C HIS A 75 -10.72 -7.75 -6.78
N GLY A 76 -11.27 -7.92 -5.57
CA GLY A 76 -10.87 -9.01 -4.68
C GLY A 76 -9.48 -8.82 -4.08
N SER A 77 -9.02 -7.57 -3.93
CA SER A 77 -7.72 -7.30 -3.30
C SER A 77 -7.68 -7.85 -1.87
N ASP A 78 -6.66 -8.67 -1.57
CA ASP A 78 -6.48 -9.30 -0.25
C ASP A 78 -5.28 -8.75 0.54
N ILE A 79 -4.58 -7.76 -0.03
CA ILE A 79 -3.47 -7.05 0.60
C ILE A 79 -3.50 -5.56 0.32
N VAL A 80 -3.21 -4.77 1.35
CA VAL A 80 -3.02 -3.32 1.29
C VAL A 80 -1.62 -2.97 1.81
N ALA A 81 -0.81 -2.32 0.98
CA ALA A 81 0.45 -1.73 1.39
C ALA A 81 0.34 -0.22 1.56
N ILE A 82 0.86 0.33 2.66
CA ILE A 82 1.07 1.77 2.84
C ILE A 82 2.56 2.08 2.77
N ALA A 83 2.96 2.94 1.84
CA ALA A 83 4.35 3.20 1.54
C ALA A 83 4.74 4.67 1.75
N GLY A 84 5.84 4.90 2.48
CA GLY A 84 6.56 6.17 2.50
C GLY A 84 7.93 6.01 1.82
N HIS A 85 8.59 7.11 1.48
CA HIS A 85 9.85 7.06 0.73
C HIS A 85 10.83 8.15 1.14
N HIS A 86 12.11 7.87 0.92
CA HIS A 86 13.20 8.83 1.06
C HIS A 86 12.99 10.05 0.15
N GLY A 87 13.32 11.25 0.67
CA GLY A 87 13.28 12.49 -0.11
C GLY A 87 11.88 12.96 -0.52
N CYS A 88 10.85 12.67 0.30
CA CYS A 88 9.46 13.02 0.00
C CYS A 88 9.16 14.51 0.23
N ALA A 89 8.81 15.22 -0.84
CA ALA A 89 8.38 16.62 -0.75
C ALA A 89 7.02 16.78 -0.03
N GLY A 90 6.13 15.79 -0.13
CA GLY A 90 4.81 15.80 0.53
C GLY A 90 4.85 15.44 2.02
N ASN A 91 5.97 14.93 2.51
CA ASN A 91 6.21 14.64 3.92
C ASN A 91 7.67 14.98 4.28
N PRO A 92 8.03 16.28 4.37
CA PRO A 92 9.42 16.73 4.56
C PRO A 92 9.82 16.61 6.04
N VAL A 93 10.01 15.37 6.50
CA VAL A 93 10.36 15.03 7.89
C VAL A 93 11.59 14.12 7.93
N THR A 94 12.13 13.86 9.11
CA THR A 94 13.24 12.91 9.27
C THR A 94 12.83 11.47 8.91
N LYS A 95 13.80 10.59 8.61
CA LYS A 95 13.52 9.17 8.34
C LYS A 95 12.73 8.53 9.48
N ASP A 96 13.12 8.77 10.73
CA ASP A 96 12.47 8.17 11.90
C ASP A 96 11.02 8.64 12.06
N GLU A 97 10.76 9.93 11.84
CA GLU A 97 9.39 10.46 11.82
C GLU A 97 8.57 9.87 10.67
N HIS A 98 9.20 9.68 9.50
CA HIS A 98 8.54 9.08 8.33
C HIS A 98 8.15 7.62 8.60
N LEU A 99 9.06 6.84 9.20
CA LEU A 99 8.79 5.46 9.64
C LEU A 99 7.67 5.42 10.68
N ASN A 100 7.64 6.37 11.61
CA ASN A 100 6.54 6.49 12.57
C ASN A 100 5.19 6.78 11.88
N HIS A 101 5.16 7.66 10.88
CA HIS A 101 3.96 7.91 10.08
C HIS A 101 3.48 6.66 9.35
N ILE A 102 4.40 5.86 8.77
CA ILE A 102 4.05 4.58 8.12
C ILE A 102 3.40 3.61 9.10
N ARG A 103 3.98 3.46 10.30
CA ARG A 103 3.42 2.60 11.35
C ARG A 103 2.03 3.06 11.79
N LYS A 104 1.87 4.35 12.10
CA LYS A 104 0.57 4.94 12.48
C LYS A 104 -0.47 4.76 11.37
N ALA A 105 -0.10 5.02 10.12
CA ALA A 105 -0.99 4.83 8.98
C ALA A 105 -1.40 3.36 8.82
N SER A 106 -0.46 2.42 9.01
CA SER A 106 -0.75 0.98 9.01
C SER A 106 -1.76 0.60 10.09
N GLU A 107 -1.62 1.13 11.30
CA GLU A 107 -2.57 0.87 12.39
C GLU A 107 -3.97 1.47 12.11
N ILE A 108 -4.03 2.64 11.49
CA ILE A 108 -5.30 3.25 11.06
C ILE A 108 -5.99 2.38 10.01
N ILE A 109 -5.26 1.89 9.01
CA ILE A 109 -5.80 0.98 7.99
C ILE A 109 -6.28 -0.32 8.64
N LYS A 110 -5.51 -0.90 9.57
CA LYS A 110 -5.90 -2.10 10.33
C LYS A 110 -7.18 -1.86 11.14
N SER A 111 -7.35 -0.68 11.75
CA SER A 111 -8.55 -0.35 12.53
C SER A 111 -9.83 -0.27 11.70
N TRP A 112 -9.73 -0.24 10.37
CA TRP A 112 -10.91 -0.36 9.50
C TRP A 112 -11.53 -1.77 9.53
N ASN A 113 -10.87 -2.76 10.16
CA ASN A 113 -11.33 -4.14 10.32
C ASN A 113 -11.74 -4.80 8.99
N LEU A 114 -10.97 -4.53 7.94
CA LEU A 114 -11.16 -5.13 6.62
C LEU A 114 -10.48 -6.52 6.58
N PRO A 115 -11.01 -7.49 5.83
CA PRO A 115 -10.50 -8.86 5.78
C PRO A 115 -9.27 -9.00 4.87
N VAL A 116 -8.29 -8.12 5.03
CA VAL A 116 -7.09 -8.02 4.16
C VAL A 116 -5.82 -7.94 4.99
N LYS A 117 -4.71 -8.38 4.41
CA LYS A 117 -3.39 -8.16 5.00
C LYS A 117 -3.00 -6.68 4.85
N VAL A 118 -2.44 -6.09 5.90
CA VAL A 118 -1.90 -4.72 5.86
C VAL A 118 -0.39 -4.76 6.09
N VAL A 119 0.39 -4.07 5.26
CA VAL A 119 1.84 -3.93 5.42
C VAL A 119 2.30 -2.48 5.28
N GLY A 120 3.28 -2.09 6.09
CA GLY A 120 3.95 -0.80 5.99
C GLY A 120 5.28 -0.92 5.26
N LEU A 121 5.52 -0.07 4.26
CA LEU A 121 6.72 -0.11 3.42
C LEU A 121 7.51 1.20 3.50
N TRP A 122 8.83 1.09 3.51
CA TRP A 122 9.76 2.19 3.33
C TRP A 122 10.53 2.00 2.03
N ILE A 123 10.55 3.01 1.16
CA ILE A 123 11.42 3.05 -0.01
C ILE A 123 12.66 3.86 0.34
N ASN A 124 13.81 3.20 0.36
CA ASN A 124 15.07 3.82 0.78
C ASN A 124 15.69 4.69 -0.34
N GLU A 125 16.82 5.31 -0.04
CA GLU A 125 17.59 6.16 -0.96
C GLU A 125 18.08 5.46 -2.24
N ASN A 126 18.15 4.12 -2.23
CA ASN A 126 18.50 3.30 -3.38
C ASN A 126 17.26 2.82 -4.16
N TRP A 127 16.06 3.29 -3.78
CA TRP A 127 14.76 2.86 -4.33
C TRP A 127 14.41 1.39 -4.06
N GLU A 128 15.00 0.81 -3.02
CA GLU A 128 14.68 -0.53 -2.56
C GLU A 128 13.57 -0.47 -1.50
N VAL A 129 12.74 -1.53 -1.44
CA VAL A 129 11.58 -1.59 -0.57
C VAL A 129 11.89 -2.42 0.68
N GLU A 130 11.72 -1.79 1.85
CA GLU A 130 11.90 -2.37 3.18
C GLU A 130 10.54 -2.52 3.89
N LEU A 131 10.33 -3.66 4.56
CA LEU A 131 9.13 -3.88 5.39
C LEU A 131 9.31 -3.21 6.77
N VAL A 132 8.30 -2.45 7.19
CA VAL A 132 8.33 -1.64 8.42
C VAL A 132 7.31 -2.10 9.46
N SER A 133 6.12 -2.57 9.04
CA SER A 133 5.02 -2.99 9.92
C SER A 133 4.00 -3.90 9.25
#